data_AF-A0AAV8W5V3-F1
#
_entry.id   AF-A0AAV8W5V3-F1
#
_cell.length_a   1.000
_cell.length_b   1.000
_cell.length_c   1.000
_cell.angle_alpha   90.00
_cell.angle_beta   90.00
_cell.angle_gamma   90.00
#
_symmetry.space_group_name_H-M   'P 1'
#
loop_
_entity.id
_entity.type
_entity.pdbx_description
1 polymer ?
#
loop_
_entity_poly.entity_id
_entity_poly.type
_entity_poly.pdbx_seq_one_letter_code
_entity_poly.pdbx_strand_id
1 'polypeptide(L)'
;MVERTEPFVYANLDCDRRSGGHGVRVVLRKGGQDVVATLATHMALGLSSGLCSGSTGPGSGAHSETSSSPGISVPIPVAPAPMLPNPMFALPTLNFTVSQVAAVCETLEESGDIERLARFLWSLPVAHPNISELNKNEAVLRARAIVSFHSGNFRELYSILESHKFTKGSHGKLQAMWLEAHYQEAEKLRGRALGPVDKYRVRKKFPLPRTIWDGEQKTHCFKERTRSLLREWYLQDPYPNPTKKRELAQATGLTPTQVGNWFKNRRQRDRAAAAKNRLVFFS
;
A
#
# COMPACT_ATOMS: atom_id res chain seq x y z
N MET A 1 12.19 -43.42 11.12
CA MET A 1 12.49 -42.51 9.99
C MET A 1 11.79 -41.20 10.26
N VAL A 2 12.54 -40.20 10.71
CA VAL A 2 12.04 -38.85 10.98
C VAL A 2 12.30 -38.04 9.72
N GLU A 3 11.26 -37.75 8.95
CA GLU A 3 11.33 -36.76 7.89
C GLU A 3 11.57 -35.39 8.52
N ARG A 4 12.79 -34.87 8.32
CA ARG A 4 13.11 -33.46 8.53
C ARG A 4 12.27 -32.66 7.55
N THR A 5 11.15 -32.13 8.01
CA THR A 5 10.49 -31.02 7.34
C THR A 5 11.32 -29.78 7.64
N GLU A 6 12.17 -29.43 6.68
CA GLU A 6 12.91 -28.18 6.58
C GLU A 6 12.03 -26.99 7.03
N PRO A 7 12.57 -26.04 7.83
CA PRO A 7 11.86 -24.81 8.08
C PRO A 7 11.63 -24.12 6.72
N PHE A 8 10.42 -23.63 6.47
CA PHE A 8 10.17 -22.68 5.39
C PHE A 8 11.09 -21.48 5.62
N VAL A 9 12.27 -21.53 5.02
CA VAL A 9 13.16 -20.41 4.81
C VAL A 9 12.38 -19.51 3.86
N TYR A 10 11.69 -18.51 4.40
CA TYR A 10 11.39 -17.33 3.63
C TYR A 10 12.75 -16.79 3.18
N ALA A 11 13.09 -17.07 1.92
CA ALA A 11 14.35 -16.68 1.32
C ALA A 11 14.61 -15.22 1.66
N ASN A 12 15.77 -14.97 2.24
CA ASN A 12 16.29 -13.62 2.45
C ASN A 12 16.13 -12.85 1.14
N LEU A 13 15.31 -11.79 1.17
CA LEU A 13 15.55 -10.65 0.30
C LEU A 13 16.75 -9.95 0.90
N ASP A 14 17.95 -10.36 0.46
CA ASP A 14 19.19 -9.64 0.73
C ASP A 14 19.01 -8.21 0.24
N CYS A 15 18.83 -7.30 1.18
CA CYS A 15 18.93 -5.86 0.94
C CYS A 15 20.43 -5.56 0.97
N ASP A 16 21.09 -5.71 -0.18
CA ASP A 16 22.49 -5.31 -0.30
C ASP A 16 22.58 -3.80 -0.05
N ARG A 17 23.13 -3.48 1.12
CA ARG A 17 23.21 -2.14 1.67
C ARG A 17 24.52 -1.51 1.21
N ARG A 18 24.66 -1.26 -0.09
CA ARG A 18 25.66 -0.32 -0.61
C ARG A 18 25.01 0.66 -1.57
N SER A 19 25.17 1.93 -1.19
CA SER A 19 24.79 3.15 -1.90
C SER A 19 23.39 3.67 -1.58
N GLY A 20 23.34 4.80 -0.87
CA GLY A 20 22.13 5.42 -0.32
C GLY A 20 21.20 6.00 -1.38
N GLY A 21 20.25 5.19 -1.87
CA GLY A 21 19.09 5.63 -2.63
C GLY A 21 17.83 4.96 -2.11
N HIS A 22 16.78 5.73 -1.85
CA HIS A 22 15.46 5.20 -1.47
C HIS A 22 14.79 4.63 -2.73
N GLY A 23 14.92 3.32 -2.95
CA GLY A 23 14.23 2.59 -4.00
C GLY A 23 14.07 1.12 -3.62
N VAL A 24 12.85 0.62 -3.57
CA VAL A 24 12.57 -0.80 -3.36
C VAL A 24 12.78 -1.52 -4.70
N ARG A 25 13.89 -2.26 -4.80
CA ARG A 25 14.26 -3.04 -6.00
C ARG A 25 13.67 -4.44 -5.87
N VAL A 26 12.71 -4.78 -6.74
CA VAL A 26 12.22 -6.16 -6.87
C VAL A 26 12.99 -6.82 -8.01
N VAL A 27 13.88 -7.75 -7.69
CA VAL A 27 14.60 -8.57 -8.68
C VAL A 27 13.81 -9.85 -8.90
N LEU A 28 13.10 -9.95 -10.02
CA LEU A 28 12.52 -11.20 -10.50
C LEU A 28 13.51 -11.84 -11.48
N ARG A 29 14.15 -12.94 -11.05
CA ARG A 29 15.06 -13.72 -11.91
C ARG A 29 14.28 -14.65 -12.81
N LYS A 30 14.37 -14.43 -14.12
CA LYS A 30 14.12 -15.45 -15.15
C LYS A 30 15.25 -15.36 -16.19
N GLY A 31 16.06 -16.41 -16.31
CA GLY A 31 16.92 -16.60 -17.50
C GLY A 31 18.27 -15.87 -17.58
N GLY A 32 18.88 -15.46 -16.46
CA GLY A 32 20.34 -15.21 -16.44
C GLY A 32 20.89 -14.00 -17.21
N GLN A 33 20.10 -12.95 -17.46
CA GLN A 33 20.60 -11.64 -17.91
C GLN A 33 20.03 -10.52 -17.06
N ASP A 34 20.92 -9.67 -16.54
CA ASP A 34 20.59 -8.51 -15.72
C ASP A 34 20.27 -7.31 -16.62
N VAL A 35 19.00 -6.89 -16.69
CA VAL A 35 18.61 -5.59 -17.27
C VAL A 35 18.38 -4.58 -16.16
N VAL A 36 19.23 -3.55 -16.11
CA VAL A 36 19.18 -2.48 -15.11
C VAL A 36 18.41 -1.30 -15.70
N ALA A 37 17.15 -1.12 -15.30
CA ALA A 37 16.39 0.09 -15.62
C ALA A 37 16.47 1.05 -14.44
N THR A 38 17.07 2.23 -14.65
CA THR A 38 17.10 3.35 -13.71
C THR A 38 16.09 4.37 -14.18
N LEU A 39 15.08 4.70 -13.37
CA LEU A 39 14.17 5.81 -13.66
C LEU A 39 14.13 6.78 -12.47
N ALA A 40 14.47 8.03 -12.75
CA ALA A 40 14.47 9.15 -11.82
C ALA A 40 13.04 9.66 -11.58
N THR A 41 12.68 9.92 -10.32
CA THR A 41 11.38 10.50 -9.96
C THR A 41 11.53 12.02 -9.84
N HIS A 42 10.90 12.79 -10.74
CA HIS A 42 10.65 14.22 -10.53
C HIS A 42 9.24 14.41 -9.98
N MET A 43 9.15 15.04 -8.80
CA MET A 43 7.90 15.54 -8.24
C MET A 43 7.48 16.82 -8.98
N ALA A 44 6.18 16.95 -9.27
CA ALA A 44 5.56 18.23 -9.60
C ALA A 44 4.20 18.34 -8.89
N LEU A 45 4.18 19.16 -7.84
CA LEU A 45 2.98 19.74 -7.25
C LEU A 45 2.59 20.96 -8.10
N GLY A 46 1.35 21.00 -8.58
CA GLY A 46 0.77 22.17 -9.24
C GLY A 46 -0.34 22.78 -8.38
N LEU A 47 0.02 23.65 -7.44
CA LEU A 47 -0.85 24.66 -6.86
C LEU A 47 -0.58 25.97 -7.62
N SER A 48 -1.59 26.51 -8.29
CA SER A 48 -1.52 27.83 -8.91
C SER A 48 -2.03 28.90 -7.94
N SER A 49 -1.14 29.79 -7.51
CA SER A 49 -1.44 31.07 -6.86
C SER A 49 -0.26 32.03 -7.11
N GLY A 50 -0.56 33.26 -7.51
CA GLY A 50 0.40 34.37 -7.71
C GLY A 50 0.44 34.82 -9.18
N LEU A 51 0.46 36.12 -9.54
CA LEU A 51 1.03 37.27 -8.83
C LEU A 51 0.51 38.62 -9.39
N CYS A 52 0.60 39.61 -8.51
CA CYS A 52 0.73 41.06 -8.71
C CYS A 52 1.94 41.45 -9.59
N SER A 53 1.94 42.58 -10.31
CA SER A 53 2.41 43.93 -9.91
C SER A 53 2.40 44.78 -11.21
N GLY A 54 2.20 46.11 -11.31
CA GLY A 54 2.42 47.24 -10.42
C GLY A 54 3.36 48.25 -11.12
N SER A 55 2.89 49.47 -11.43
CA SER A 55 3.73 50.71 -11.44
C SER A 55 2.87 51.99 -11.55
N THR A 56 3.21 52.93 -10.66
CA THR A 56 2.82 54.34 -10.45
C THR A 56 3.35 55.26 -11.58
N GLY A 57 2.79 56.38 -12.06
CA GLY A 57 2.04 57.55 -11.54
C GLY A 57 2.75 58.83 -12.11
N PRO A 58 2.34 60.10 -11.85
CA PRO A 58 1.05 60.80 -12.01
C PRO A 58 1.17 62.10 -12.88
N GLY A 59 0.06 62.81 -13.17
CA GLY A 59 0.12 64.20 -13.68
C GLY A 59 -1.17 64.78 -14.25
N SER A 60 -1.72 65.81 -13.60
CA SER A 60 -2.93 66.57 -13.93
C SER A 60 -2.69 67.68 -14.96
N GLY A 61 -3.72 68.10 -15.71
CA GLY A 61 -3.72 69.39 -16.43
C GLY A 61 -4.75 69.48 -17.55
N ALA A 62 -5.61 70.50 -17.49
CA ALA A 62 -6.70 70.83 -18.41
C ALA A 62 -6.22 71.31 -19.79
N HIS A 63 -7.10 71.34 -20.80
CA HIS A 63 -7.42 72.48 -21.69
C HIS A 63 -8.30 72.04 -22.88
N SER A 64 -9.09 73.00 -23.36
CA SER A 64 -10.24 72.92 -24.26
C SER A 64 -9.88 72.89 -25.77
N GLU A 65 -10.94 72.70 -26.57
CA GLU A 65 -11.21 73.26 -27.93
C GLU A 65 -11.37 72.28 -29.11
N THR A 66 -12.64 72.15 -29.56
CA THR A 66 -13.19 72.28 -30.94
C THR A 66 -12.30 71.84 -32.11
N SER A 67 -12.67 70.95 -33.04
CA SER A 67 -13.77 70.95 -34.03
C SER A 67 -13.32 69.89 -35.08
N SER A 68 -14.09 69.01 -35.70
CA SER A 68 -15.09 69.23 -36.76
C SER A 68 -15.50 67.84 -37.29
N SER A 69 -16.80 67.62 -37.49
CA SER A 69 -17.39 66.52 -38.31
C SER A 69 -17.27 66.86 -39.82
N PRO A 70 -17.79 66.07 -40.80
CA PRO A 70 -18.57 64.82 -40.73
C PRO A 70 -18.16 63.71 -41.72
N GLY A 71 -18.69 62.51 -41.52
CA GLY A 71 -18.64 61.41 -42.49
C GLY A 71 -19.61 60.30 -42.13
N ILE A 72 -20.86 60.47 -42.53
CA ILE A 72 -21.95 59.50 -42.36
C ILE A 72 -21.71 58.30 -43.30
N SER A 73 -21.67 57.09 -42.75
CA SER A 73 -21.87 55.83 -43.50
C SER A 73 -22.39 54.73 -42.56
N VAL A 74 -23.65 54.40 -42.78
CA VAL A 74 -24.55 53.37 -42.24
C VAL A 74 -23.88 52.05 -41.77
N PRO A 75 -24.27 51.46 -40.62
CA PRO A 75 -23.86 50.10 -40.25
C PRO A 75 -24.77 49.03 -40.89
N ILE A 76 -24.16 48.04 -41.54
CA ILE A 76 -24.79 46.83 -42.05
C ILE A 76 -25.00 45.85 -40.88
N PRO A 77 -26.19 45.21 -40.69
CA PRO A 77 -26.38 44.20 -39.66
C PRO A 77 -25.82 42.85 -40.15
N VAL A 78 -24.72 42.40 -39.56
CA VAL A 78 -24.18 41.04 -39.80
C VAL A 78 -24.97 40.05 -38.95
N ALA A 79 -25.65 39.13 -39.61
CA ALA A 79 -26.41 38.03 -39.02
C ALA A 79 -25.53 37.12 -38.12
N PRO A 80 -26.10 36.44 -37.11
CA PRO A 80 -25.35 35.56 -36.22
C PRO A 80 -24.88 34.31 -36.98
N ALA A 81 -23.57 34.06 -36.97
CA ALA A 81 -22.99 32.84 -37.52
C ALA A 81 -23.51 31.60 -36.76
N PRO A 82 -23.79 30.48 -37.45
CA PRO A 82 -24.21 29.25 -36.79
C PRO A 82 -23.04 28.70 -35.96
N MET A 83 -23.32 28.42 -34.68
CA MET A 83 -22.39 27.74 -33.77
C MET A 83 -22.06 26.36 -34.36
N LEU A 84 -20.84 26.19 -34.87
CA LEU A 84 -20.27 24.86 -35.11
C LEU A 84 -20.09 24.17 -33.75
N PRO A 85 -20.48 22.90 -33.57
CA PRO A 85 -20.18 22.17 -32.36
C PRO A 85 -18.66 22.04 -32.22
N ASN A 86 -18.10 22.52 -31.10
CA ASN A 86 -16.70 22.27 -30.75
C ASN A 86 -16.40 20.76 -30.84
N PRO A 87 -15.35 20.31 -31.55
CA PRO A 87 -14.89 18.93 -31.49
C PRO A 87 -14.10 18.74 -30.20
N MET A 88 -14.77 18.86 -29.05
CA MET A 88 -14.20 18.50 -27.76
C MET A 88 -14.12 16.97 -27.70
N PHE A 89 -12.95 16.45 -28.06
CA PHE A 89 -12.44 15.14 -27.65
C PHE A 89 -13.40 13.97 -27.84
N ALA A 90 -13.68 13.60 -29.09
CA ALA A 90 -14.07 12.23 -29.38
C ALA A 90 -12.83 11.33 -29.19
N LEU A 91 -12.57 10.94 -27.94
CA LEU A 91 -11.67 9.81 -27.68
C LEU A 91 -12.23 8.60 -28.44
N PRO A 92 -11.41 7.88 -29.22
CA PRO A 92 -11.89 6.69 -29.91
C PRO A 92 -12.50 5.74 -28.89
N THR A 93 -13.80 5.46 -29.01
CA THR A 93 -14.46 4.44 -28.19
C THR A 93 -13.92 3.08 -28.61
N LEU A 94 -12.81 2.68 -28.02
CA LEU A 94 -12.23 1.37 -28.23
C LEU A 94 -13.12 0.35 -27.50
N ASN A 95 -13.93 -0.37 -28.27
CA ASN A 95 -14.76 -1.48 -27.77
C ASN A 95 -13.88 -2.72 -27.56
N PHE A 96 -13.12 -2.73 -26.47
CA PHE A 96 -12.40 -3.93 -26.06
C PHE A 96 -13.33 -4.94 -25.41
N THR A 97 -13.08 -6.23 -25.63
CA THR A 97 -13.72 -7.29 -24.84
C THR A 97 -13.06 -7.37 -23.46
N VAL A 98 -13.79 -7.89 -22.46
CA VAL A 98 -13.25 -8.08 -21.09
C VAL A 98 -11.97 -8.93 -21.11
N SER A 99 -11.94 -9.98 -21.95
CA SER A 99 -10.77 -10.84 -22.13
C SER A 99 -9.58 -10.11 -22.76
N GLN A 100 -9.81 -9.21 -23.70
CA GLN A 100 -8.73 -8.39 -24.28
C GLN A 100 -8.14 -7.44 -23.26
N VAL A 101 -8.99 -6.77 -22.45
CA VAL A 101 -8.50 -5.89 -21.38
C VAL A 101 -7.71 -6.69 -20.34
N ALA A 102 -8.19 -7.87 -19.96
CA ALA A 102 -7.47 -8.77 -19.04
C ALA A 102 -6.09 -9.17 -19.59
N ALA A 103 -6.00 -9.59 -20.86
CA ALA A 103 -4.75 -9.97 -21.50
C ALA A 103 -3.73 -8.80 -21.59
N VAL A 104 -4.22 -7.58 -21.85
CA VAL A 104 -3.37 -6.37 -21.84
C VAL A 104 -2.86 -6.09 -20.43
N CYS A 105 -3.72 -6.18 -19.41
CA CYS A 105 -3.32 -6.04 -18.00
C CYS A 105 -2.24 -7.05 -17.59
N GLU A 106 -2.39 -8.31 -17.98
CA GLU A 106 -1.40 -9.37 -17.69
C GLU A 106 -0.06 -9.09 -18.38
N THR A 107 -0.09 -8.74 -19.67
CA THR A 107 1.14 -8.43 -20.43
C THR A 107 1.89 -7.24 -19.83
N LEU A 108 1.16 -6.17 -19.48
CA LEU A 108 1.75 -4.98 -18.87
C LEU A 108 2.27 -5.27 -17.46
N GLU A 109 1.57 -6.09 -16.68
CA GLU A 109 2.03 -6.57 -15.38
C GLU A 109 3.33 -7.38 -15.49
N GLU A 110 3.42 -8.31 -16.44
CA GLU A 110 4.61 -9.15 -16.66
C GLU A 110 5.81 -8.33 -17.15
N SER A 111 5.57 -7.32 -17.98
CA SER A 111 6.60 -6.40 -18.46
C SER A 111 7.14 -5.47 -17.36
N GLY A 112 6.39 -5.28 -16.27
CA GLY A 112 6.74 -4.35 -15.20
C GLY A 112 6.51 -2.87 -15.53
N ASP A 113 5.90 -2.53 -16.67
CA ASP A 113 5.58 -1.15 -17.05
C ASP A 113 4.30 -0.66 -16.33
N ILE A 114 4.47 -0.32 -15.06
CA ILE A 114 3.36 0.07 -14.17
C ILE A 114 2.76 1.42 -14.58
N GLU A 115 3.56 2.35 -15.11
CA GLU A 115 3.03 3.64 -15.55
C GLU A 115 2.12 3.49 -16.76
N ARG A 116 2.51 2.65 -17.73
CA ARG A 116 1.65 2.35 -18.88
C ARG A 116 0.40 1.60 -18.45
N LEU A 117 0.51 0.68 -17.48
CA LEU A 117 -0.65 0.02 -16.88
C LEU A 117 -1.61 1.01 -16.23
N ALA A 118 -1.09 1.99 -15.48
CA ALA A 118 -1.90 3.04 -14.85
C ALA A 118 -2.63 3.89 -15.89
N ARG A 119 -1.92 4.36 -16.93
CA ARG A 119 -2.52 5.14 -18.04
C ARG A 119 -3.59 4.32 -18.77
N PHE A 120 -3.32 3.04 -19.04
CA PHE A 120 -4.28 2.14 -19.68
C PHE A 120 -5.54 1.99 -18.83
N LEU A 121 -5.42 1.68 -17.54
CA LEU A 121 -6.56 1.55 -16.63
C LEU A 121 -7.36 2.84 -16.49
N TRP A 122 -6.71 4.01 -16.54
CA TRP A 122 -7.38 5.31 -16.50
C TRP A 122 -8.08 5.65 -17.83
N SER A 123 -7.53 5.19 -18.96
CA SER A 123 -8.12 5.38 -20.29
C SER A 123 -9.34 4.51 -20.57
N LEU A 124 -9.59 3.49 -19.74
CA LEU A 124 -10.76 2.65 -19.88
C LEU A 124 -12.02 3.50 -19.73
N PRO A 125 -12.98 3.44 -20.69
CA PRO A 125 -14.18 4.25 -20.63
C PRO A 125 -14.93 4.00 -19.32
N VAL A 126 -15.20 5.08 -18.57
CA VAL A 126 -15.99 5.04 -17.31
C VAL A 126 -17.40 4.47 -17.55
N ALA A 127 -17.88 4.52 -18.80
CA ALA A 127 -19.15 3.97 -19.27
C ALA A 127 -18.96 2.79 -20.25
N HIS A 128 -17.93 1.96 -20.08
CA HIS A 128 -17.84 0.73 -20.87
C HIS A 128 -19.05 -0.16 -20.54
N PRO A 129 -19.80 -0.68 -21.53
CA PRO A 129 -21.03 -1.45 -21.29
C PRO A 129 -20.81 -2.66 -20.37
N ASN A 130 -19.58 -3.16 -20.30
CA ASN A 130 -19.20 -4.32 -19.49
C ASN A 130 -18.38 -3.97 -18.22
N ILE A 131 -18.43 -2.73 -17.72
CA ILE A 131 -17.62 -2.32 -16.55
C ILE A 131 -17.88 -3.17 -15.30
N SER A 132 -19.12 -3.61 -15.11
CA SER A 132 -19.52 -4.50 -14.01
C SER A 132 -18.86 -5.87 -14.10
N GLU A 133 -18.57 -6.35 -15.31
CA GLU A 133 -17.89 -7.63 -15.55
C GLU A 133 -16.37 -7.46 -15.47
N LEU A 134 -15.87 -6.32 -15.95
CA LEU A 134 -14.46 -5.95 -15.82
C LEU A 134 -14.03 -5.82 -14.34
N ASN A 135 -14.90 -5.26 -13.49
CA ASN A 135 -14.68 -5.15 -12.04
C ASN A 135 -14.76 -6.51 -11.30
N LYS A 136 -15.15 -7.60 -11.98
CA LYS A 136 -15.12 -8.96 -11.44
C LYS A 136 -13.93 -9.77 -11.95
N ASN A 137 -13.29 -9.31 -13.03
CA ASN A 137 -12.18 -10.02 -13.62
C ASN A 137 -10.93 -9.90 -12.74
N GLU A 138 -10.36 -11.06 -12.37
CA GLU A 138 -9.20 -11.12 -11.47
C GLU A 138 -8.00 -10.34 -12.02
N ALA A 139 -7.66 -10.48 -13.30
CA ALA A 139 -6.49 -9.82 -13.90
C ALA A 139 -6.57 -8.30 -13.78
N VAL A 140 -7.75 -7.74 -14.00
CA VAL A 140 -7.98 -6.29 -13.90
C VAL A 140 -7.91 -5.82 -12.44
N LEU A 141 -8.49 -6.58 -11.52
CA LEU A 141 -8.43 -6.27 -10.09
C LEU A 141 -6.98 -6.32 -9.57
N ARG A 142 -6.19 -7.32 -9.99
CA ARG A 142 -4.76 -7.42 -9.68
C ARG A 142 -3.99 -6.22 -10.24
N ALA A 143 -4.22 -5.87 -11.50
CA ALA A 143 -3.60 -4.71 -12.12
C ALA A 143 -3.92 -3.40 -11.37
N ARG A 144 -5.18 -3.19 -10.98
CA ARG A 144 -5.57 -2.03 -10.16
C ARG A 144 -4.91 -2.02 -8.79
N ALA A 145 -4.83 -3.16 -8.13
CA ALA A 145 -4.14 -3.29 -6.85
C ALA A 145 -2.64 -2.93 -6.98
N ILE A 146 -1.98 -3.39 -8.04
CA ILE A 146 -0.57 -3.08 -8.32
C ILE A 146 -0.38 -1.57 -8.56
N VAL A 147 -1.21 -0.96 -9.40
CA VAL A 147 -1.15 0.49 -9.67
C VAL A 147 -1.40 1.29 -8.40
N SER A 148 -2.38 0.90 -7.59
CA SER A 148 -2.68 1.54 -6.30
C SER A 148 -1.49 1.49 -5.35
N PHE A 149 -0.80 0.34 -5.27
CA PHE A 149 0.40 0.16 -4.47
C PHE A 149 1.54 1.09 -4.91
N HIS A 150 1.84 1.15 -6.20
CA HIS A 150 2.89 2.01 -6.74
C HIS A 150 2.56 3.52 -6.67
N SER A 151 1.27 3.87 -6.71
CA SER A 151 0.81 5.26 -6.56
C SER A 151 0.78 5.72 -5.10
N GLY A 152 1.06 4.83 -4.14
CA GLY A 152 0.94 5.10 -2.70
C GLY A 152 -0.50 5.22 -2.20
N ASN A 153 -1.51 4.87 -3.02
CA ASN A 153 -2.91 4.85 -2.63
C ASN A 153 -3.26 3.52 -1.93
N PHE A 154 -2.74 3.36 -0.71
CA PHE A 154 -2.92 2.11 0.03
C PHE A 154 -4.39 1.84 0.42
N ARG A 155 -5.21 2.90 0.58
CA ARG A 155 -6.63 2.75 0.91
C ARG A 155 -7.39 1.96 -0.17
N GLU A 156 -7.13 2.27 -1.43
CA GLU A 156 -7.74 1.56 -2.56
C GLU A 156 -7.21 0.14 -2.67
N LEU A 157 -5.90 -0.06 -2.49
CA LEU A 157 -5.29 -1.39 -2.41
C LEU A 157 -6.00 -2.28 -1.37
N TYR A 158 -6.19 -1.78 -0.15
CA TYR A 158 -6.87 -2.54 0.91
C TYR A 158 -8.31 -2.84 0.54
N SER A 159 -9.04 -1.86 -0.01
CA SER A 159 -10.41 -2.06 -0.48
C SER A 159 -10.53 -3.17 -1.51
N ILE A 160 -9.63 -3.23 -2.50
CA ILE A 160 -9.64 -4.26 -3.55
C ILE A 160 -9.33 -5.63 -2.95
N LEU A 161 -8.29 -5.71 -2.10
CA LEU A 161 -7.84 -6.96 -1.51
C LEU A 161 -8.86 -7.54 -0.53
N GLU A 162 -9.61 -6.72 0.21
CA GLU A 162 -10.62 -7.19 1.17
C GLU A 162 -11.96 -7.58 0.54
N SER A 163 -12.30 -7.00 -0.61
CA SER A 163 -13.62 -7.18 -1.26
C SER A 163 -13.68 -8.34 -2.24
N HIS A 164 -12.59 -8.67 -2.92
CA HIS A 164 -12.58 -9.67 -3.99
C HIS A 164 -11.73 -10.88 -3.65
N LYS A 165 -12.18 -12.08 -4.05
CA LYS A 165 -11.41 -13.32 -3.91
C LYS A 165 -10.47 -13.49 -5.10
N PHE A 166 -9.27 -14.02 -4.83
CA PHE A 166 -8.23 -14.25 -5.84
C PHE A 166 -7.86 -15.73 -5.93
N THR A 167 -7.35 -16.16 -7.08
CA THR A 167 -6.78 -17.49 -7.25
C THR A 167 -5.47 -17.66 -6.47
N LYS A 168 -5.13 -18.91 -6.11
CA LYS A 168 -3.94 -19.23 -5.31
C LYS A 168 -2.62 -18.82 -5.97
N GLY A 169 -2.56 -18.78 -7.31
CA GLY A 169 -1.38 -18.33 -8.06
C GLY A 169 -1.04 -16.85 -7.78
N SER A 170 -2.07 -16.03 -7.57
CA SER A 170 -1.94 -14.59 -7.33
C SER A 170 -1.67 -14.25 -5.86
N HIS A 171 -2.01 -15.15 -4.93
CA HIS A 171 -1.96 -14.89 -3.48
C HIS A 171 -0.59 -14.41 -3.01
N GLY A 172 0.50 -15.05 -3.44
CA GLY A 172 1.85 -14.70 -2.99
C GLY A 172 2.22 -13.23 -3.26
N LYS A 173 1.89 -12.74 -4.46
CA LYS A 173 2.14 -11.35 -4.87
C LYS A 173 1.27 -10.36 -4.08
N LEU A 174 -0.02 -10.67 -3.93
CA LEU A 174 -0.96 -9.79 -3.22
C LEU A 174 -0.69 -9.73 -1.70
N GLN A 175 -0.31 -10.86 -1.09
CA GLN A 175 0.10 -10.90 0.32
C GLN A 175 1.36 -10.06 0.56
N ALA A 176 2.33 -10.12 -0.37
CA ALA A 176 3.53 -9.29 -0.29
C ALA A 176 3.18 -7.80 -0.35
N MET A 177 2.33 -7.39 -1.30
CA MET A 177 1.84 -6.01 -1.42
C MET A 177 1.10 -5.53 -0.16
N TRP A 178 0.21 -6.35 0.41
CA TRP A 178 -0.51 -6.04 1.64
C TRP A 178 0.44 -5.74 2.81
N LEU A 179 1.41 -6.63 3.02
CA LEU A 179 2.37 -6.49 4.11
C LEU A 179 3.29 -5.29 3.90
N GLU A 180 3.77 -5.10 2.68
CA GLU A 180 4.69 -4.02 2.33
C GLU A 180 4.00 -2.65 2.46
N ALA A 181 2.76 -2.52 1.99
CA ALA A 181 1.97 -1.29 2.14
C ALA A 181 1.84 -0.89 3.62
N HIS A 182 1.47 -1.85 4.48
CA HIS A 182 1.38 -1.59 5.91
C HIS A 182 2.74 -1.32 6.58
N TYR A 183 3.84 -1.89 6.08
CA TYR A 183 5.17 -1.52 6.55
C TYR A 183 5.51 -0.09 6.17
N GLN A 184 5.28 0.32 4.92
CA GLN A 184 5.56 1.68 4.47
C GLN A 184 4.75 2.72 5.25
N GLU A 185 3.46 2.47 5.50
CA GLU A 185 2.65 3.35 6.35
C GLU A 185 3.21 3.42 7.78
N ALA A 186 3.60 2.28 8.36
CA ALA A 186 4.17 2.24 9.70
C ALA A 186 5.56 2.91 9.78
N GLU A 187 6.38 2.80 8.74
CA GLU A 187 7.69 3.45 8.65
C GLU A 187 7.54 4.96 8.53
N LYS A 188 6.60 5.42 7.69
CA LYS A 188 6.26 6.83 7.53
C LYS A 188 5.77 7.45 8.85
N LEU A 189 4.92 6.74 9.60
CA LEU A 189 4.44 7.20 10.91
C LEU A 189 5.53 7.22 11.99
N ARG A 190 6.55 6.34 11.88
CA ARG A 190 7.64 6.23 12.85
C ARG A 190 8.83 7.14 12.53
N GLY A 191 8.98 7.56 11.28
CA GLY A 191 10.14 8.30 10.80
C GLY A 191 11.44 7.48 10.79
N ARG A 192 11.36 6.15 10.90
CA ARG A 192 12.52 5.24 10.88
C ARG A 192 12.16 3.90 10.26
N ALA A 193 13.17 3.19 9.77
CA ALA A 193 13.02 1.83 9.27
C ALA A 193 12.48 0.88 10.36
N LEU A 194 11.63 -0.06 9.92
CA LEU A 194 10.96 -1.00 10.81
C LEU A 194 11.86 -2.17 11.17
N GLY A 195 12.10 -2.38 12.47
CA GLY A 195 12.81 -3.56 12.97
C GLY A 195 11.93 -4.82 12.99
N PRO A 196 12.51 -6.02 13.20
CA PRO A 196 11.76 -7.28 13.19
C PRO A 196 10.57 -7.32 14.16
N VAL A 197 10.73 -6.72 15.34
CA VAL A 197 9.66 -6.65 16.36
C VAL A 197 8.51 -5.74 15.91
N ASP A 198 8.82 -4.63 15.24
CA ASP A 198 7.81 -3.72 14.72
C ASP A 198 7.07 -4.34 13.54
N LYS A 199 7.77 -5.02 12.63
CA LYS A 199 7.15 -5.81 11.54
C LYS A 199 6.21 -6.88 12.08
N TYR A 200 6.59 -7.56 13.17
CA TYR A 200 5.70 -8.50 13.86
C TYR A 200 4.44 -7.81 14.40
N ARG A 201 4.58 -6.63 15.04
CA ARG A 201 3.43 -5.85 15.54
C ARG A 201 2.48 -5.45 14.41
N VAL A 202 3.02 -5.04 13.27
CA VAL A 202 2.22 -4.68 12.07
C VAL A 202 1.43 -5.90 11.58
N ARG A 203 2.08 -7.05 11.35
CA ARG A 203 1.39 -8.30 10.92
C ARG A 203 0.29 -8.73 11.87
N LYS A 204 0.51 -8.51 13.17
CA LYS A 204 -0.48 -8.83 14.21
C LYS A 204 -1.66 -7.87 14.22
N LYS A 205 -1.42 -6.58 13.95
CA LYS A 205 -2.45 -5.54 13.91
C LYS A 205 -3.29 -5.65 12.62
N PHE A 206 -2.64 -5.99 11.52
CA PHE A 206 -3.24 -6.09 10.18
C PHE A 206 -3.01 -7.50 9.62
N PRO A 207 -3.78 -8.50 10.08
CA PRO A 207 -3.68 -9.85 9.56
C PRO A 207 -4.08 -9.89 8.08
N LEU A 208 -3.58 -10.87 7.34
CA LEU A 208 -3.96 -11.07 5.94
C LEU A 208 -5.47 -11.33 5.81
N PRO A 209 -6.17 -10.66 4.87
CA PRO A 209 -7.59 -10.88 4.66
C PRO A 209 -7.86 -12.26 4.04
N ARG A 210 -9.03 -12.85 4.36
CA ARG A 210 -9.41 -14.22 3.94
C ARG A 210 -9.59 -14.39 2.42
N THR A 211 -9.65 -13.28 1.70
CA THR A 211 -9.73 -13.20 0.23
C THR A 211 -8.44 -13.60 -0.48
N ILE A 212 -7.29 -13.38 0.19
CA ILE A 212 -5.96 -13.70 -0.31
C ILE A 212 -5.22 -14.70 0.60
N TRP A 213 -5.92 -15.30 1.57
CA TRP A 213 -5.35 -16.23 2.55
C TRP A 213 -6.39 -17.27 2.98
N ASP A 214 -6.04 -18.55 2.85
CA ASP A 214 -6.92 -19.70 3.16
C ASP A 214 -7.20 -19.87 4.67
N GLY A 215 -6.58 -19.07 5.53
CA GLY A 215 -6.94 -19.01 6.95
C GLY A 215 -6.29 -20.07 7.82
N GLU A 216 -5.27 -20.80 7.34
CA GLU A 216 -4.53 -21.74 8.18
C GLU A 216 -3.71 -20.98 9.23
N GLN A 217 -4.33 -20.74 10.38
CA GLN A 217 -3.67 -20.12 11.52
C GLN A 217 -2.88 -21.17 12.28
N LYS A 218 -1.55 -21.11 12.17
CA LYS A 218 -0.69 -21.80 13.14
C LYS A 218 -0.83 -21.10 14.49
N THR A 219 -1.58 -21.72 15.40
CA THR A 219 -1.60 -21.26 16.80
C THR A 219 -0.21 -21.46 17.38
N HIS A 220 0.51 -20.35 17.58
CA HIS A 220 1.81 -20.33 18.24
C HIS A 220 1.71 -20.40 19.78
N CYS A 221 0.51 -20.66 20.32
CA CYS A 221 0.36 -20.97 21.73
C CYS A 221 0.76 -22.43 21.97
N PHE A 222 1.42 -22.70 23.10
CA PHE A 222 1.61 -24.07 23.55
C PHE A 222 0.26 -24.77 23.75
N LYS A 223 0.27 -26.11 23.75
CA LYS A 223 -0.92 -26.92 24.07
C LYS A 223 -1.50 -26.53 25.43
N GLU A 224 -2.81 -26.66 25.61
CA GLU A 224 -3.47 -26.20 26.85
C GLU A 224 -2.90 -26.89 28.10
N ARG A 225 -2.61 -28.20 28.04
CA ARG A 225 -1.91 -28.93 29.12
C ARG A 225 -0.62 -28.24 29.56
N THR A 226 0.25 -27.88 28.60
CA THR A 226 1.51 -27.18 28.86
C THR A 226 1.27 -25.78 29.45
N ARG A 227 0.26 -25.06 28.95
CA ARG A 227 -0.10 -23.72 29.44
C ARG A 227 -0.59 -23.76 30.89
N SER A 228 -1.45 -24.73 31.23
CA SER A 228 -1.97 -24.90 32.58
C SER A 228 -0.85 -25.21 33.58
N LEU A 229 0.07 -26.12 33.24
CA LEU A 229 1.20 -26.46 34.10
C LEU A 229 2.12 -25.26 34.38
N LEU A 230 2.40 -24.44 33.36
CA LEU A 230 3.21 -23.23 33.52
C LEU A 230 2.50 -22.15 34.35
N ARG A 231 1.17 -22.03 34.23
CA ARG A 231 0.36 -21.09 35.04
C ARG A 231 0.33 -21.48 36.50
N GLU A 232 0.13 -22.77 36.80
CA GLU A 232 0.13 -23.29 38.17
C GLU A 232 1.45 -22.99 38.87
N TRP A 233 2.57 -23.33 38.22
CA TRP A 233 3.91 -23.02 38.74
C TRP A 233 4.19 -21.54 38.90
N TYR A 234 3.63 -20.70 38.03
CA TYR A 234 3.80 -19.25 38.12
C TYR A 234 3.16 -18.64 39.37
N LEU A 235 2.04 -19.21 39.84
CA LEU A 235 1.40 -18.76 41.08
C LEU A 235 2.27 -19.08 42.31
N GLN A 236 3.01 -20.19 42.26
CA GLN A 236 3.90 -20.62 43.33
C GLN A 236 5.23 -19.84 43.31
N ASP A 237 5.88 -19.76 42.15
CA ASP A 237 7.16 -19.08 41.99
C ASP A 237 7.25 -18.36 40.62
N PRO A 238 7.06 -17.02 40.58
CA PRO A 238 7.21 -16.24 39.37
C PRO A 238 8.65 -16.15 38.82
N TYR A 239 9.66 -16.54 39.61
CA TYR A 239 11.09 -16.43 39.29
C TYR A 239 11.85 -17.75 39.45
N PRO A 240 11.52 -18.79 38.64
CA PRO A 240 12.13 -20.11 38.77
C PRO A 240 13.65 -20.07 38.54
N ASN A 241 14.39 -20.77 39.39
CA ASN A 241 15.84 -20.96 39.26
C ASN A 241 16.20 -21.82 38.02
N PRO A 242 17.47 -21.85 37.58
CA PRO A 242 17.88 -22.59 36.38
C PRO A 242 17.56 -24.10 36.41
N THR A 243 17.69 -24.74 37.58
CA THR A 243 17.35 -26.16 37.77
C THR A 243 15.85 -26.38 37.57
N LYS A 244 15.03 -25.53 38.19
CA LYS A 244 13.57 -25.60 38.08
C LYS A 244 13.07 -25.34 36.67
N LYS A 245 13.74 -24.46 35.92
CA LYS A 245 13.46 -24.27 34.47
C LYS A 245 13.71 -25.53 33.66
N ARG A 246 14.76 -26.32 33.99
CA ARG A 246 15.03 -27.60 33.31
C ARG A 246 13.98 -28.65 33.66
N GLU A 247 13.57 -28.75 34.92
CA GLU A 247 12.48 -29.65 35.33
C GLU A 247 11.17 -29.31 34.62
N LEU A 248 10.81 -28.02 34.56
CA LEU A 248 9.61 -27.57 33.85
C LEU A 248 9.72 -27.84 32.34
N ALA A 249 10.89 -27.65 31.75
CA ALA A 249 11.14 -27.98 30.35
C ALA A 249 10.90 -29.47 30.08
N GLN A 250 11.43 -30.36 30.93
CA GLN A 250 11.20 -31.81 30.85
C GLN A 250 9.71 -32.17 31.01
N ALA A 251 9.03 -31.61 32.00
CA ALA A 251 7.62 -31.89 32.27
C ALA A 251 6.67 -31.34 31.17
N THR A 252 7.06 -30.25 30.50
CA THR A 252 6.23 -29.60 29.46
C THR A 252 6.56 -30.03 28.03
N GLY A 253 7.69 -30.71 27.82
CA GLY A 253 8.24 -31.00 26.49
C GLY A 253 8.73 -29.74 25.75
N LEU A 254 9.07 -28.68 26.48
CA LEU A 254 9.60 -27.43 25.94
C LEU A 254 11.11 -27.34 26.17
N THR A 255 11.77 -26.42 25.47
CA THR A 255 13.16 -26.06 25.77
C THR A 255 13.24 -25.16 27.02
N PRO A 256 14.32 -25.23 27.82
CA PRO A 256 14.52 -24.33 28.96
C PRO A 256 14.42 -22.84 28.59
N THR A 257 14.84 -22.47 27.37
CA THR A 257 14.72 -21.12 26.82
C THR A 257 13.26 -20.71 26.58
N GLN A 258 12.42 -21.60 26.02
CA GLN A 258 10.99 -21.35 25.84
C GLN A 258 10.27 -21.14 27.17
N VAL A 259 10.60 -21.96 28.18
CA VAL A 259 10.08 -21.79 29.55
C VAL A 259 10.53 -20.45 30.12
N GLY A 260 11.82 -20.12 30.04
CA GLY A 260 12.36 -18.84 30.49
C GLY A 260 11.67 -17.63 29.84
N ASN A 261 11.46 -17.68 28.53
CA ASN A 261 10.75 -16.65 27.77
C ASN A 261 9.28 -16.55 28.17
N TRP A 262 8.61 -17.68 28.45
CA TRP A 262 7.23 -17.67 28.90
C TRP A 262 7.07 -16.93 30.23
N PHE A 263 7.90 -17.24 31.23
CA PHE A 263 7.88 -16.57 32.55
C PHE A 263 8.20 -15.08 32.43
N LYS A 264 9.22 -14.71 31.63
CA LYS A 264 9.55 -13.31 31.33
C LYS A 264 8.37 -12.56 30.72
N ASN A 265 7.73 -13.15 29.70
CA ASN A 265 6.59 -12.55 29.01
C ASN A 265 5.34 -12.50 29.88
N ARG A 266 5.15 -13.44 30.82
CA ARG A 266 4.05 -13.41 31.79
C ARG A 266 4.21 -12.22 32.76
N ARG A 267 5.38 -12.07 33.38
CA ARG A 267 5.68 -10.93 34.26
C ARG A 267 5.55 -9.57 33.56
N GLN A 268 5.94 -9.48 32.29
CA GLN A 268 5.75 -8.25 31.50
C GLN A 268 4.26 -7.89 31.33
N ARG A 269 3.41 -8.89 31.07
CA ARG A 269 1.95 -8.68 30.93
C ARG A 269 1.31 -8.26 32.25
N ASP A 270 1.73 -8.86 33.36
CA ASP A 270 1.19 -8.53 34.68
C ASP A 270 1.55 -7.09 35.09
N ARG A 271 2.79 -6.65 34.84
CA ARG A 271 3.18 -5.24 35.05
C ARG A 271 2.39 -4.27 34.17
N ALA A 272 2.18 -4.60 32.89
CA ALA A 272 1.39 -3.76 32.00
C ALA A 272 -0.08 -3.66 32.44
N ALA A 273 -0.67 -4.77 32.92
CA ALA A 273 -2.02 -4.77 33.47
C ALA A 273 -2.11 -3.95 34.76
N ALA A 274 -1.14 -4.08 35.66
CA ALA A 274 -1.08 -3.29 36.90
C ALA A 274 -0.90 -1.78 36.64
N ALA A 275 -0.14 -1.40 35.60
CA ALA A 275 0.01 -0.01 35.19
C ALA A 275 -1.30 0.55 34.60
N LYS A 276 -2.00 -0.23 33.76
CA LYS A 276 -3.30 0.15 33.20
C LYS A 276 -4.33 0.35 34.31
N ASN A 277 -4.43 -0.58 35.26
CA ASN A 277 -5.39 -0.50 36.36
C ASN A 277 -5.19 0.75 37.22
N ARG A 278 -3.93 1.17 37.48
CA ARG A 278 -3.67 2.42 38.20
C ARG A 278 -4.21 3.66 37.48
N LEU A 279 -4.06 3.75 36.16
CA LEU A 279 -4.56 4.90 35.39
C LEU A 279 -6.10 5.02 35.41
N VAL A 280 -6.83 3.91 35.56
CA VAL A 280 -8.30 3.92 35.60
C VAL A 280 -8.86 4.35 36.97
N PHE A 281 -8.06 4.26 38.04
CA PHE A 281 -8.48 4.71 39.37
C PHE A 281 -8.14 6.18 39.67
N PHE A 282 -7.37 6.84 38.79
CA PHE A 282 -6.99 8.25 38.89
C PHE A 282 -7.69 9.16 37.85
N SER A 283 -8.72 8.65 37.17
CA SER A 283 -9.53 9.38 36.19
C SER A 283 -11.01 9.26 36.52
#